data_AF-A0A7J0BU58-F1
#
_entry.id   AF-A0A7J0BU58-F1
#
_cell.length_a   1.000
_cell.length_b   1.000
_cell.length_c   1.000
_cell.angle_alpha   90.00
_cell.angle_beta   90.00
_cell.angle_gamma   90.00
#
_symmetry.space_group_name_H-M   'P 1'
#
loop_
_entity.id
_entity.type
_entity.pdbx_description
1 polymer ?
#
loop_
_entity_poly.entity_id
_entity_poly.type
_entity_poly.pdbx_seq_one_letter_code
_entity_poly.pdbx_strand_id
1 'polypeptide(L)' 'MGVVSIIVGNREKDAGTVNDILSRHGEIILARMGLPCRERGLSVIAVIIEATTDQVGALTGQLGRLASVKVKASVV' A
#
# COMPACT_ATOMS: atom_id res chain seq x y z
N MET A 1 3.61 -5.36 15.04
CA MET A 1 4.08 -5.78 13.68
C MET A 1 2.83 -6.01 12.82
N GLY A 2 2.88 -5.81 11.50
CA GLY A 2 1.66 -5.96 10.71
C GLY A 2 1.86 -6.19 9.22
N VAL A 3 0.73 -6.42 8.55
CA VAL A 3 0.64 -6.57 7.11
C VAL A 3 -0.34 -5.55 6.53
N VAL A 4 0.04 -4.94 5.41
CA VAL A 4 -0.80 -4.02 4.65
C VAL A 4 -0.99 -4.59 3.25
N SER A 5 -2.25 -4.74 2.85
CA SER A 5 -2.63 -5.13 1.49
C SER A 5 -3.19 -3.93 0.75
N ILE A 6 -2.71 -3.71 -0.46
CA ILE A 6 -3.03 -2.55 -1.30
C ILE A 6 -3.47 -3.09 -2.67
N ILE A 7 -4.64 -2.72 -3.13
CA ILE A 7 -5.15 -3.04 -4.47
C ILE A 7 -5.24 -1.72 -5.24
N VAL A 8 -4.53 -1.64 -6.36
CA VAL A 8 -4.48 -0.49 -7.25
C VAL A 8 -5.29 -0.80 -8.50
N GLY A 9 -6.47 -0.18 -8.62
CA GLY A 9 -7.44 -0.43 -9.69
C GLY A 9 -7.10 0.24 -11.03
N ASN A 10 -6.38 1.36 -11.03
CA ASN A 10 -5.86 2.00 -12.24
C ASN A 10 -4.35 2.19 -12.11
N ARG A 11 -3.59 1.18 -12.54
CA ARG A 11 -2.13 1.15 -12.39
C ARG A 11 -1.45 2.34 -13.06
N GLU A 12 -1.88 2.74 -14.26
CA GLU A 12 -1.23 3.81 -15.02
C GLU A 12 -1.37 5.16 -14.32
N LYS A 13 -2.53 5.42 -13.72
CA LYS A 13 -2.81 6.66 -13.01
C LYS A 13 -2.19 6.69 -11.61
N ASP A 14 -2.34 5.62 -10.85
CA ASP A 14 -2.13 5.66 -9.39
C ASP A 14 -0.80 5.03 -8.93
N ALA A 15 -0.12 4.23 -9.76
CA ALA A 15 1.09 3.52 -9.31
C ALA A 15 2.23 4.46 -8.89
N GLY A 16 2.38 5.61 -9.56
CA GLY A 16 3.38 6.61 -9.20
C GLY A 16 3.13 7.17 -7.79
N THR A 17 1.91 7.63 -7.54
CA THR A 17 1.49 8.18 -6.24
C THR A 17 1.57 7.14 -5.13
N VAL A 18 1.14 5.90 -5.39
CA VAL A 18 1.25 4.80 -4.41
C VAL A 18 2.71 4.52 -4.07
N ASN A 19 3.60 4.48 -5.06
CA ASN A 19 5.03 4.25 -4.82
C ASN A 19 5.69 5.40 -4.04
N ASP A 20 5.32 6.65 -4.31
CA ASP A 20 5.81 7.82 -3.58
C ASP A 20 5.38 7.77 -2.10
N ILE A 21 4.10 7.46 -1.83
CA ILE A 21 3.61 7.26 -0.46
C ILE A 21 4.39 6.13 0.24
N LEU A 22 4.54 4.97 -0.40
CA LEU A 22 5.28 3.85 0.18
C LEU A 22 6.75 4.20 0.45
N SER A 23 7.38 4.99 -0.44
CA SER A 23 8.78 5.41 -0.29
C SER A 23 8.96 6.35 0.90
N ARG A 24 8.02 7.27 1.14
CA ARG A 24 8.02 8.16 2.32
C ARG A 24 7.85 7.41 3.65
N HIS A 25 7.21 6.25 3.60
CA HIS A 25 7.07 5.34 4.74
C HIS A 25 8.10 4.20 4.72
N GLY A 26 9.21 4.34 3.96
CA GLY A 26 10.18 3.26 3.76
C GLY A 26 10.80 2.72 5.05
N GLU A 27 10.97 3.55 6.08
CA GLU A 27 11.60 3.16 7.35
C GLU A 27 10.79 2.13 8.15
N ILE A 28 9.48 2.07 7.95
CA ILE A 28 8.60 1.11 8.62
C ILE A 28 8.33 -0.15 7.79
N ILE A 29 8.84 -0.22 6.56
CA ILE A 29 8.58 -1.32 5.62
C ILE A 29 9.69 -2.35 5.68
N LEU A 30 9.38 -3.52 6.21
CA LEU A 30 10.31 -4.65 6.28
C LEU A 30 10.39 -5.43 4.96
N ALA A 31 9.26 -5.58 4.27
CA ALA A 31 9.19 -6.29 3.00
C ALA A 31 8.05 -5.75 2.13
N ARG A 32 8.23 -5.83 0.82
CA ARG A 32 7.18 -5.51 -0.16
C ARG A 32 7.13 -6.56 -1.27
N MET A 33 5.93 -6.94 -1.67
CA MET A 33 5.68 -7.81 -2.81
C MET A 33 4.64 -7.16 -3.71
N GLY A 34 4.98 -6.96 -4.99
CA GLY A 34 4.08 -6.43 -6.01
C GLY A 34 3.66 -7.52 -6.98
N LEU A 35 2.36 -7.66 -7.20
CA LEU A 35 1.76 -8.61 -8.14
C LEU A 35 0.95 -7.85 -9.20
N PRO A 36 1.45 -7.73 -10.45
CA PRO A 36 0.68 -7.14 -11.54
C PRO A 36 -0.35 -8.14 -12.08
N CYS A 37 -1.64 -7.85 -11.91
CA CYS A 37 -2.74 -8.63 -12.47
C CYS A 37 -3.22 -8.00 -13.79
N ARG A 38 -2.41 -8.14 -14.85
CA ARG A 38 -2.65 -7.48 -16.15
C ARG A 38 -4.03 -7.79 -16.74
N GLU A 39 -4.47 -9.03 -16.65
CA GLU A 39 -5.78 -9.48 -17.16
C GLU A 39 -6.98 -8.80 -16.49
N ARG A 40 -6.78 -8.23 -15.29
CA ARG A 40 -7.80 -7.55 -14.51
C ARG A 40 -7.59 -6.04 -14.42
N GLY A 41 -6.60 -5.50 -15.16
CA GLY A 41 -6.26 -4.07 -15.16
C GLY A 41 -5.75 -3.52 -13.82
N LEU A 42 -5.40 -4.38 -12.85
CA LEU A 42 -5.07 -3.99 -11.48
C LEU A 42 -3.71 -4.49 -11.01
N SER A 43 -3.22 -3.95 -9.91
CA SER A 43 -2.02 -4.41 -9.23
C SER A 43 -2.29 -4.61 -7.75
N VAL A 44 -1.71 -5.66 -7.17
CA VAL A 44 -1.74 -5.91 -5.73
C VAL A 44 -0.35 -5.63 -5.17
N ILE A 45 -0.28 -4.98 -4.01
CA ILE A 45 0.94 -4.79 -3.25
C ILE A 45 0.68 -5.29 -1.83
N ALA A 46 1.50 -6.22 -1.37
CA ALA A 46 1.53 -6.68 0.01
C ALA A 46 2.79 -6.13 0.68
N VAL A 47 2.63 -5.55 1.87
CA VAL A 47 3.70 -4.91 2.61
C VAL A 47 3.73 -5.47 4.03
N ILE A 48 4.89 -5.91 4.49
CA ILE A 48 5.13 -6.28 5.89
C ILE A 48 5.75 -5.06 6.56
N ILE A 49 5.22 -4.66 7.71
CA ILE A 49 5.62 -3.45 8.40
C ILE A 49 5.91 -3.67 9.88
N GLU A 50 6.85 -2.89 10.39
CA GLU A 50 7.10 -2.69 11.81
C GLU A 50 6.89 -1.21 12.12
N ALA A 51 5.72 -0.89 12.68
CA ALA A 51 5.25 0.47 12.84
C ALA A 51 4.31 0.60 14.03
N THR A 52 4.17 1.81 14.56
CA THR A 52 3.13 2.15 15.53
C THR A 52 1.76 2.29 14.86
N THR A 53 0.68 2.22 15.65
CA THR A 53 -0.69 2.42 15.15
C THR A 53 -0.85 3.75 14.40
N ASP A 54 -0.21 4.82 14.88
CA ASP A 54 -0.24 6.13 14.21
C ASP A 54 0.44 6.10 12.85
N GLN A 55 1.60 5.43 12.74
CA GLN A 55 2.31 5.29 11.47
C GLN A 55 1.50 4.45 10.46
N VAL A 56 0.84 3.38 10.92
CA VAL A 56 -0.07 2.58 10.09
C VAL A 56 -1.27 3.41 9.64
N GLY A 57 -1.86 4.19 10.55
CA GLY A 57 -2.97 5.10 10.26
C GLY A 57 -2.59 6.17 9.23
N ALA A 58 -1.40 6.75 9.34
CA ALA A 58 -0.88 7.73 8.39
C ALA A 58 -0.69 7.13 6.99
N LEU A 59 -0.04 5.96 6.89
CA LEU A 59 0.19 5.26 5.62
C LEU A 59 -1.13 4.85 4.95
N THR A 60 -1.99 4.16 5.69
CA THR A 60 -3.26 3.64 5.16
C THR A 60 -4.25 4.77 4.86
N GLY A 61 -4.24 5.85 5.65
CA GLY A 61 -5.05 7.03 5.41
C GLY A 61 -4.66 7.78 4.14
N GLN A 62 -3.36 7.92 3.84
CA GLN A 62 -2.90 8.51 2.58
C GLN A 62 -3.30 7.65 1.37
N LEU A 63 -3.07 6.33 1.45
CA LEU A 63 -3.44 5.38 0.39
C LEU A 63 -4.96 5.32 0.18
N GLY A 64 -5.75 5.35 1.25
CA GLY A 64 -7.21 5.25 1.21
C GLY A 64 -7.91 6.48 0.61
N ARG A 65 -7.22 7.61 0.46
CA ARG A 65 -7.76 8.81 -0.23
C ARG A 65 -7.73 8.68 -1.75
N LEU A 66 -6.94 7.75 -2.29
CA LEU A 66 -6.86 7.52 -3.73
C LEU A 66 -8.09 6.70 -4.16
N ALA A 67 -8.95 7.30 -4.99
CA ALA A 67 -10.27 6.74 -5.33
C ALA A 67 -10.23 5.31 -5.90
N SER A 68 -9.16 4.96 -6.62
CA SER A 68 -8.99 3.64 -7.23
C SER A 68 -8.07 2.71 -6.43
N VAL A 69 -7.73 3.07 -5.18
CA VAL A 69 -6.90 2.25 -4.28
C VAL A 69 -7.73 1.73 -3.13
N LYS A 70 -7.60 0.44 -2.83
CA LYS A 70 -8.16 -0.18 -1.62
C LYS A 70 -7.02 -0.64 -0.74
N VAL A 71 -7.07 -0.27 0.54
CA VAL A 71 -6.05 -0.65 1.52
C VAL A 71 -6.69 -1.33 2.72
N LYS A 72 -6.05 -2.38 3.23
CA LYS A 72 -6.38 -3.00 4.52
C LYS A 72 -5.11 -3.28 5.29
N ALA A 73 -5.11 -2.96 6.58
CA ALA A 73 -4.04 -3.29 7.50
C ALA A 73 -4.52 -4.28 8.55
N SER A 74 -3.65 -5.21 8.92
CA SER A 74 -3.82 -6.08 10.08
C SER A 74 -2.54 -5.98 10.89
N VAL A 75 -2.67 -5.48 12.11
CA VAL A 75 -1.57 -5.26 13.05
C VAL A 75 -1.81 -6.11 14.29
N VAL A 76 -0.72 -6.66 14.82
CA VAL A 76 -0.64 -7.38 16.09
C VAL A 76 0.15 -6.53 17.08
#